data_AF-A0A183ACW0-F1
#
_entry.id   AF-A0A183ACW0-F1
#
_cell.length_a   1.000
_cell.length_b   1.000
_cell.length_c   1.000
_cell.angle_alpha   90.00
_cell.angle_beta   90.00
_cell.angle_gamma   90.00
#
_symmetry.space_group_name_H-M   'P 1'
#
loop_
_entity.id
_entity.type
_entity.pdbx_description
1 polymer ?
#
loop_
_entity_poly.entity_id
_entity_poly.type
_entity_poly.pdbx_seq_one_letter_code
_entity_poly.pdbx_strand_id
1 'polypeptide(L)' 'MTETKTLSVEKSLIRMLLNRYEQFGVIGRPVNDSKIQVTVRYGLQLFQILDLDENKQILRTNCWSMYVSTA' A
#
# COMPACT_ATOMS: atom_id res chain seq x y z
N MET A 1 28.45 -33.42 1.74
CA MET A 1 28.40 -32.00 2.15
C MET A 1 27.16 -31.38 1.53
N THR A 2 26.04 -31.37 2.24
CA THR A 2 24.80 -30.72 1.78
C THR A 2 24.43 -29.67 2.81
N GLU A 3 24.80 -28.43 2.49
CA GLU A 3 24.51 -27.24 3.27
C GLU A 3 22.98 -27.07 3.33
N THR A 4 22.38 -27.28 4.51
CA THR A 4 20.95 -27.10 4.72
C THR A 4 20.70 -25.59 4.76
N LYS A 5 20.51 -25.00 3.59
CA LYS A 5 20.13 -23.60 3.44
C LYS A 5 18.83 -23.40 4.20
N THR A 6 18.89 -22.78 5.39
CA THR A 6 17.73 -22.44 6.20
C THR A 6 16.80 -21.61 5.32
N LEU A 7 15.72 -22.23 4.85
CA LEU A 7 14.71 -21.54 4.05
C LEU A 7 14.12 -20.47 4.97
N SER A 8 14.35 -19.21 4.63
CA SER A 8 13.76 -18.10 5.37
C SER A 8 12.24 -18.26 5.37
N VAL A 9 11.67 -18.46 6.57
CA VAL A 9 10.23 -18.62 6.79
C VAL A 9 9.47 -17.44 6.20
N GLU A 10 10.05 -16.23 6.33
CA GLU A 10 9.54 -15.00 5.73
C GLU A 10 9.44 -15.10 4.20
N LYS A 11 10.48 -15.59 3.53
CA LYS A 11 10.46 -15.77 2.07
C LYS A 11 9.35 -16.73 1.62
N SER A 12 9.10 -17.79 2.40
CA SER A 12 8.01 -18.74 2.14
C SER A 12 6.65 -18.06 2.32
N LEU A 13 6.47 -17.30 3.41
CA LEU A 13 5.25 -16.55 3.72
C LEU A 13 4.93 -15.51 2.65
N ILE A 14 5.91 -14.70 2.24
CA ILE A 14 5.76 -13.69 1.18
C ILE A 14 5.29 -14.37 -0.11
N ARG A 15 5.94 -15.48 -0.51
CA ARG A 15 5.56 -16.20 -1.73
C ARG A 15 4.13 -16.75 -1.66
N MET A 16 3.72 -17.27 -0.50
CA MET A 16 2.36 -17.76 -0.29
C MET A 16 1.33 -16.62 -0.40
N LEU A 17 1.59 -15.48 0.23
CA LEU A 17 0.70 -14.32 0.19
C LEU A 17 0.55 -13.76 -1.23
N LEU A 18 1.65 -13.59 -1.96
CA LEU A 18 1.62 -13.10 -3.34
C LEU A 18 0.89 -14.06 -4.28
N ASN A 19 1.17 -15.38 -4.19
CA ASN A 19 0.46 -16.37 -5.00
C ASN A 19 -1.06 -16.35 -4.79
N ARG A 20 -1.52 -16.04 -3.57
CA ARG A 20 -2.95 -15.86 -3.30
C ARG A 20 -3.51 -14.68 -4.08
N TYR A 21 -2.87 -13.51 -4.04
CA TYR A 21 -3.33 -12.34 -4.79
C TYR A 21 -3.32 -12.55 -6.31
N GLU A 22 -2.35 -13.29 -6.85
CA GLU A 22 -2.33 -13.65 -8.27
C GLU A 22 -3.54 -14.53 -8.66
N GLN A 23 -3.95 -15.46 -7.79
CA GLN A 23 -5.08 -16.38 -8.05
C GLN A 23 -6.45 -15.70 -7.93
N PHE A 24 -6.63 -14.84 -6.92
CA PHE A 24 -7.91 -14.16 -6.67
C PHE A 24 -8.06 -12.85 -7.47
N GLY A 25 -6.97 -12.36 -8.07
CA GLY A 25 -6.92 -11.13 -8.84
C GLY A 25 -6.55 -9.92 -7.97
N VAL A 26 -5.69 -9.06 -8.52
CA VAL A 26 -5.23 -7.82 -7.88
C VAL A 26 -6.29 -6.71 -7.96
N ILE A 27 -7.25 -6.85 -8.89
CA ILE A 27 -8.27 -5.85 -9.18
C ILE A 27 -9.55 -6.20 -8.41
N GLY A 28 -9.85 -5.45 -7.36
CA GLY A 28 -11.08 -5.61 -6.60
C GLY A 28 -10.99 -5.04 -5.19
N ARG A 29 -12.12 -5.06 -4.48
CA ARG A 29 -12.16 -4.73 -3.06
C ARG A 29 -11.64 -5.94 -2.26
N PRO A 30 -10.58 -5.82 -1.46
CA PRO A 30 -10.01 -6.94 -0.72
C PRO A 30 -10.87 -7.28 0.51
N VAL A 31 -12.00 -7.94 0.30
CA VAL A 31 -12.93 -8.36 1.37
C VAL A 31 -13.24 -9.84 1.26
N ASN A 32 -13.44 -10.50 2.40
CA ASN A 32 -13.88 -11.88 2.45
C ASN A 32 -15.38 -12.04 2.12
N ASP A 33 -16.20 -11.02 2.45
CA ASP A 33 -17.63 -10.99 2.20
C ASP A 33 -18.02 -9.67 1.53
N SER A 34 -18.95 -9.71 0.58
CA SER A 34 -19.50 -8.55 -0.12
C SER A 34 -20.18 -7.54 0.81
N LYS A 35 -20.58 -7.94 2.03
CA LYS A 35 -21.22 -7.05 3.01
C LYS A 35 -20.24 -6.18 3.79
N ILE A 36 -18.95 -6.53 3.77
CA ILE A 36 -17.92 -5.85 4.55
C ILE A 36 -17.47 -4.56 3.86
N GLN A 37 -17.32 -3.50 4.65
CA GLN A 37 -16.82 -2.21 4.21
C GLN A 37 -15.33 -2.08 4.49
N VAL A 38 -14.56 -1.66 3.47
CA VAL A 38 -13.15 -1.32 3.65
C VAL A 38 -13.06 0.12 4.15
N THR A 39 -12.52 0.30 5.35
CA THR A 39 -12.26 1.63 5.91
C THR A 39 -10.84 2.04 5.55
N VAL A 40 -10.69 3.17 4.85
CA VAL A 40 -9.40 3.76 4.50
C VAL A 40 -9.14 4.96 5.40
N ARG A 41 -8.16 4.84 6.29
CA ARG A 41 -7.66 5.96 7.08
C ARG A 41 -6.61 6.68 6.25
N TYR A 42 -6.88 7.94 5.92
CA TYR A 42 -6.01 8.78 5.13
C TYR A 42 -5.34 9.84 6.00
N GLY A 43 -4.03 10.01 5.84
CA GLY A 43 -3.25 11.06 6.47
C GLY A 43 -2.38 11.77 5.44
N LEU A 44 -2.33 13.10 5.51
CA LEU A 44 -1.46 13.91 4.67
C LEU A 44 -0.54 14.71 5.57
N GLN A 45 0.76 14.57 5.34
CA GLN A 45 1.78 15.37 6.00
C GLN A 45 2.43 16.28 4.98
N LEU A 46 2.32 17.59 5.18
CA LEU A 46 3.05 18.56 4.39
C LEU A 46 4.53 18.50 4.79
N PHE A 47 5.40 18.36 3.79
CA PHE A 47 6.85 18.40 4.01
C PHE A 47 7.39 19.81 3.71
N GLN A 48 7.08 20.34 2.52
CA GLN A 48 7.57 21.65 2.08
C GLN A 48 6.65 22.25 1.00
N ILE A 49 6.54 23.58 0.98
CA ILE A 49 6.02 24.34 -0.16
C ILE A 49 7.16 24.61 -1.15
N LEU A 50 7.00 24.16 -2.39
CA LEU A 50 8.00 24.30 -3.44
C LEU A 50 7.87 25.64 -4.14
N ASP A 51 6.64 26.02 -4.48
CA ASP A 51 6.35 27.20 -5.30
C ASP A 51 4.88 27.60 -5.13
N LEU A 52 4.62 28.90 -5.21
CA LEU A 52 3.28 29.48 -5.19
C LEU A 52 3.23 30.56 -6.27
N ASP A 53 2.41 30.34 -7.29
CA ASP A 53 2.11 31.34 -8.32
C ASP A 53 0.69 31.86 -8.06
N GLU A 54 0.57 32.97 -7.34
CA GLU A 54 -0.73 33.54 -6.96
C GLU A 54 -1.52 34.05 -8.17
N ASN A 55 -0.82 34.57 -9.19
CA ASN A 55 -1.47 35.07 -10.40
C ASN A 55 -2.14 33.93 -11.18
N LYS A 56 -1.55 32.73 -11.16
CA LYS A 56 -2.11 31.53 -11.77
C LYS A 56 -2.90 30.63 -10.80
N GLN A 57 -2.91 30.96 -9.51
CA GLN A 57 -3.48 30.16 -8.42
C GLN A 57 -2.94 28.73 -8.36
N ILE A 58 -1.63 28.55 -8.56
CA ILE A 58 -0.98 27.24 -8.52
C ILE A 58 -0.09 27.15 -7.29
N LEU A 59 -0.40 26.19 -6.42
CA LEU A 59 0.43 25.83 -5.27
C LEU A 59 1.10 24.47 -5.53
N ARG A 60 2.43 24.43 -5.46
CA ARG A 60 3.21 23.20 -5.55
C ARG A 60 3.78 22.86 -4.19
N THR A 61 3.47 21.68 -3.68
CA THR A 61 3.95 21.21 -2.37
C THR A 61 4.46 19.79 -2.48
N ASN A 62 5.50 19.49 -1.71
CA ASN A 62 5.89 18.13 -1.41
C ASN A 62 5.14 17.67 -0.16
N CYS A 63 4.40 16.57 -0.28
CA CYS A 63 3.62 16.00 0.81
C CYS A 63 3.83 14.49 0.87
N TRP A 64 3.82 13.95 2.08
CA TRP A 64 3.72 12.52 2.32
C TRP A 64 2.26 12.13 2.49
N SER A 65 1.81 11.28 1.59
CA SER A 65 0.48 10.68 1.60
C SER A 65 0.58 9.31 2.27
N MET A 66 -0.13 9.14 3.38
CA MET A 66 -0.17 7.89 4.14
C MET A 66 -1.59 7.35 4.13
N TYR A 67 -1.72 6.04 3.92
CA TYR A 67 -3.00 5.38 3.99
C TYR A 67 -2.87 4.02 4.67
N VAL A 68 -3.90 3.68 5.45
CA VAL A 68 -4.05 2.35 6.04
C VAL A 68 -5.47 1.90 5.74
N SER A 69 -5.59 0.77 5.06
CA SER A 69 -6.88 0.12 4.80
C SER A 69 -7.08 -1.02 5.79
N THR A 70 -8.30 -1.14 6.30
CA THR A 70 -8.74 -2.30 7.09
C THR A 70 -10.05 -2.77 6.51
N ALA A 71 -10.10 -4.07 6.21
CA ALA A 71 -11.25 -4.77 5.65
C ALA A 71 -11.79 -5.75 6.70
#